data_AF-A0A952R237-F1
#
_entry.id   AF-A0A952R237-F1
#
_cell.length_a   1.000
_cell.length_b   1.000
_cell.length_c   1.000
_cell.angle_alpha   90.00
_cell.angle_beta   90.00
_cell.angle_gamma   90.00
#
_symmetry.space_group_name_H-M   'P 1'
#
loop_
_entity.id
_entity.type
_entity.pdbx_description
1 polymer ?
#
loop_
_entity_poly.entity_id
_entity_poly.type
_entity_poly.pdbx_seq_one_letter_code
_entity_poly.pdbx_strand_id
1 'polypeptide(L)'
;MFEDSPEGFVARWRGYSVDAEVFAKTEGNPLIECRIGESVLQLFERTGPYLSKAGEARLIINPTVDRLEPSAFELTPSLDVGAVSTVAASGTVLEVDGRTAVIDAGVPLVVYSLEPLPEHLVKGVAVRFESHAPVHGFVVPSQQRRNNTRGSDDDI
;
A
#
# COMPACT_ATOMS: atom_id res chain seq x y z
N MET A 1 15.56 12.07 7.59
CA MET A 1 14.24 12.73 7.68
C MET A 1 13.23 11.62 7.96
N PHE A 2 12.71 11.57 9.18
CA PHE A 2 11.85 10.49 9.71
C PHE A 2 10.37 10.92 9.81
N GLU A 3 9.97 11.96 9.09
CA GLU A 3 8.84 12.81 9.51
C GLU A 3 7.61 12.75 8.60
N ASP A 4 7.34 11.61 7.94
CA ASP A 4 6.01 11.41 7.36
C ASP A 4 5.11 10.72 8.39
N SER A 5 4.24 11.52 9.02
CA SER A 5 3.05 11.03 9.73
C SER A 5 2.27 10.06 8.84
N PRO A 6 1.45 9.13 9.40
CA PRO A 6 0.59 8.27 8.58
C PRO A 6 -0.27 9.07 7.57
N GLU A 7 -0.73 10.25 7.95
CA GLU A 7 -1.50 11.16 7.10
C GLU A 7 -0.67 11.71 5.95
N GLY A 8 0.57 12.14 6.24
CA GLY A 8 1.52 12.61 5.21
C GLY A 8 1.88 11.51 4.22
N PHE A 9 2.14 10.30 4.73
CA PHE A 9 2.39 9.12 3.91
C PHE A 9 1.20 8.79 3.00
N VAL A 10 -0.02 8.76 3.54
CA VAL A 10 -1.23 8.53 2.75
C VAL A 10 -1.44 9.64 1.72
N ALA A 11 -1.24 10.92 2.10
CA ALA A 11 -1.40 12.04 1.18
C ALA A 11 -0.47 11.94 -0.03
N ARG A 12 0.80 11.54 0.19
CA ARG A 12 1.80 11.34 -0.85
C ARG A 12 1.47 10.17 -1.76
N TRP A 13 1.15 9.02 -1.16
CA TRP A 13 1.09 7.75 -1.89
C TRP A 13 -0.34 7.28 -2.28
N ARG A 14 -1.39 8.07 -1.98
CA ARG A 14 -2.80 7.74 -2.30
C ARG A 14 -3.09 7.42 -3.77
N GLY A 15 -2.24 7.88 -4.69
CA GLY A 15 -2.36 7.57 -6.12
C GLY A 15 -2.10 6.09 -6.45
N TYR A 16 -1.39 5.40 -5.55
CA TYR A 16 -1.00 4.00 -5.65
C TYR A 16 -1.77 3.09 -4.68
N SER A 17 -2.91 3.55 -4.20
CA SER A 17 -3.78 2.72 -3.38
C SER A 17 -4.49 1.66 -4.21
N VAL A 18 -4.71 0.49 -3.62
CA VAL A 18 -5.45 -0.63 -4.20
C VAL A 18 -6.82 -0.77 -3.58
N ASP A 19 -7.79 -1.23 -4.36
CA ASP A 19 -9.07 -1.68 -3.83
C ASP A 19 -8.87 -3.01 -3.09
N ALA A 20 -9.47 -3.13 -1.91
CA ALA A 20 -9.36 -4.28 -1.05
C ALA A 20 -10.68 -4.55 -0.32
N GLU A 21 -10.89 -5.81 0.05
CA GLU A 21 -11.92 -6.19 1.02
C GLU A 21 -11.25 -6.49 2.36
N VAL A 22 -11.51 -5.68 3.38
CA VAL A 22 -10.99 -5.89 4.74
C VAL A 22 -11.94 -6.83 5.48
N PHE A 23 -11.41 -7.92 6.02
CA PHE A 23 -12.21 -8.87 6.78
C PHE A 23 -12.48 -8.39 8.21
N ALA A 24 -13.45 -9.03 8.86
CA ALA A 24 -13.78 -8.73 10.25
C ALA A 24 -12.59 -9.00 11.17
N LYS A 25 -12.35 -8.08 12.10
CA LYS A 25 -11.30 -8.21 13.13
C LYS A 25 -11.84 -7.82 14.50
N THR A 26 -11.12 -8.25 15.54
CA THR A 26 -11.33 -7.74 16.89
C THR A 26 -11.06 -6.24 16.93
N GLU A 27 -11.93 -5.48 17.60
CA GLU A 27 -11.76 -4.05 17.80
C GLU A 27 -10.40 -3.75 18.46
N GLY A 28 -9.72 -2.71 17.98
CA GLY A 28 -8.41 -2.30 18.49
C GLY A 28 -7.23 -3.16 18.01
N ASN A 29 -7.45 -4.27 17.30
CA ASN A 29 -6.34 -5.05 16.74
C ASN A 29 -5.68 -4.28 15.57
N PRO A 30 -4.36 -4.00 15.62
CA PRO A 30 -3.66 -3.33 14.51
C PRO A 30 -3.43 -4.25 13.31
N LEU A 31 -3.55 -5.57 13.48
CA LEU A 31 -3.48 -6.51 12.36
C LEU A 31 -4.84 -6.56 11.65
N ILE A 32 -4.81 -6.29 10.35
CA ILE A 32 -5.94 -6.45 9.46
C ILE A 32 -5.65 -7.59 8.49
N GLU A 33 -6.68 -8.36 8.17
CA GLU A 33 -6.64 -9.30 7.07
C GLU A 33 -7.48 -8.72 5.94
N CYS A 34 -6.97 -8.75 4.72
CA CYS A 34 -7.67 -8.22 3.57
C CYS A 34 -7.40 -9.03 2.31
N ARG A 35 -8.38 -9.02 1.41
CA ARG A 35 -8.25 -9.57 0.06
C ARG A 35 -7.93 -8.46 -0.93
N ILE A 36 -6.92 -8.68 -1.76
CA ILE A 36 -6.49 -7.80 -2.85
C ILE A 36 -6.39 -8.66 -4.10
N GLY A 37 -7.27 -8.43 -5.07
CA GLY A 37 -7.47 -9.38 -6.17
C GLY A 37 -7.81 -10.77 -5.64
N GLU A 38 -6.99 -11.75 -5.98
CA GLU A 38 -7.12 -13.16 -5.55
C GLU A 38 -6.25 -13.49 -4.32
N SER A 39 -5.44 -12.55 -3.83
CA SER A 39 -4.51 -12.76 -2.72
C SER A 39 -5.11 -12.30 -1.39
N VAL A 40 -4.91 -13.06 -0.31
CA VAL A 40 -5.25 -12.67 1.06
C VAL A 40 -3.97 -12.30 1.80
N LEU A 41 -3.92 -11.08 2.34
CA LEU A 41 -2.75 -10.53 3.04
C LEU A 41 -3.11 -10.17 4.48
N GLN A 42 -2.16 -10.40 5.39
CA GLN A 42 -2.17 -9.82 6.73
C GLN A 42 -1.27 -8.59 6.77
N LEU A 43 -1.83 -7.45 7.17
CA LEU A 43 -1.14 -6.17 7.21
C LEU A 43 -1.16 -5.60 8.62
N PHE A 44 -0.06 -4.93 8.99
CA PHE A 44 -0.03 -4.08 10.18
C PHE A 44 -0.52 -2.68 9.82
N GLU A 45 -1.73 -2.35 10.28
CA GLU A 45 -2.44 -1.11 9.99
C GLU A 45 -1.76 0.09 10.70
N ARG A 46 -1.52 1.19 9.96
CA ARG A 46 -0.76 2.36 10.45
C ARG A 46 -1.54 3.67 10.54
N THR A 47 -2.80 3.72 10.10
CA THR A 47 -3.66 4.93 10.10
C THR A 47 -4.58 5.04 11.31
N GLY A 48 -4.64 4.00 12.15
CA GLY A 48 -5.35 3.99 13.43
C GLY A 48 -6.52 2.99 13.43
N PRO A 49 -6.91 2.51 14.63
CA PRO A 49 -7.78 1.33 14.78
C PRO A 49 -9.19 1.50 14.20
N TYR A 50 -9.64 2.74 13.98
CA TYR A 50 -11.00 3.06 13.58
C TYR A 50 -11.20 3.28 12.07
N LEU A 51 -10.13 3.40 11.28
CA LEU A 51 -10.25 3.62 9.84
C LEU A 51 -10.40 2.30 9.07
N SER A 52 -9.77 1.22 9.53
CA SER A 52 -9.89 -0.11 8.93
C SER A 52 -11.17 -0.83 9.39
N LYS A 53 -12.32 -0.42 8.86
CA LYS A 53 -13.59 -1.14 9.05
C LYS A 53 -13.65 -2.33 8.10
N ALA A 54 -14.36 -3.38 8.51
CA ALA A 54 -14.64 -4.50 7.63
C ALA A 54 -15.47 -4.05 6.41
N GLY A 55 -15.22 -4.68 5.26
CA GLY A 55 -15.84 -4.35 3.97
C GLY A 55 -14.85 -3.72 2.98
N GLU A 56 -15.41 -3.08 1.95
CA GLU A 56 -14.62 -2.44 0.90
C GLU A 56 -13.80 -1.25 1.44
N ALA A 57 -12.53 -1.23 1.07
CA ALA A 57 -11.60 -0.17 1.43
C ALA A 57 -10.60 0.08 0.29
N ARG A 58 -9.90 1.22 0.37
CA ARG A 58 -8.68 1.44 -0.41
C ARG A 58 -7.48 1.45 0.51
N LEU A 59 -6.46 0.69 0.17
CA LEU A 59 -5.27 0.49 1.00
C LEU A 59 -4.01 0.87 0.22
N ILE A 60 -3.01 1.40 0.91
CA ILE A 60 -1.64 1.44 0.42
C ILE A 60 -0.89 0.31 1.10
N ILE A 61 -0.29 -0.56 0.30
CA ILE A 61 0.51 -1.70 0.78
C ILE A 61 1.96 -1.27 0.81
N ASN A 62 2.58 -1.36 1.98
CA ASN A 62 3.92 -0.86 2.22
C ASN A 62 4.84 -1.96 2.78
N PRO A 63 5.40 -2.82 1.91
CA PRO A 63 6.45 -3.75 2.29
C PRO A 63 7.75 -3.02 2.61
N THR A 64 8.53 -3.58 3.53
CA THR A 64 9.90 -3.13 3.81
C THR A 64 10.88 -4.19 3.38
N VAL A 65 11.96 -3.80 2.70
CA VAL A 65 13.02 -4.70 2.21
C VAL A 65 14.38 -4.20 2.67
N ASP A 66 15.39 -5.08 2.73
CA ASP A 66 16.78 -4.63 2.92
C ASP A 66 17.23 -3.77 1.74
N ARG A 67 17.06 -4.31 0.54
CA ARG A 67 17.39 -3.66 -0.73
C ARG A 67 16.45 -4.12 -1.84
N LEU A 68 16.28 -3.28 -2.86
CA LEU A 68 15.67 -3.68 -4.12
C LEU A 68 16.75 -4.13 -5.10
N GLU A 69 16.50 -5.24 -5.78
CA GLU A 69 17.42 -5.82 -6.77
C GLU A 69 16.88 -5.62 -8.18
N PRO A 70 17.45 -4.68 -8.97
CA PRO A 70 17.11 -4.51 -10.37
C PRO A 70 17.41 -5.77 -11.18
N SER A 71 16.48 -6.13 -12.04
CA SER A 71 16.61 -7.22 -13.01
C SER A 71 16.96 -6.65 -14.38
N ALA A 72 17.93 -7.29 -15.03
CA ALA A 72 18.26 -7.01 -16.43
C ALA A 72 17.24 -7.60 -17.42
N PHE A 73 16.35 -8.47 -16.94
CA PHE A 73 15.32 -9.13 -17.73
C PHE A 73 13.95 -8.58 -17.36
N GLU A 74 13.05 -8.55 -18.34
CA GLU A 74 11.63 -8.37 -18.08
C GLU A 74 11.13 -9.46 -17.13
N LEU A 75 10.30 -9.07 -16.18
CA LEU A 75 9.69 -9.97 -15.21
C LEU A 75 8.19 -9.89 -15.36
N THR A 76 7.53 -11.05 -15.32
CA THR A 76 6.09 -11.09 -15.16
C THR A 76 5.72 -10.51 -13.79
N PRO A 77 4.76 -9.57 -13.71
CA PRO A 77 4.27 -9.09 -12.44
C PRO A 77 3.72 -10.25 -11.61
N SER A 78 4.16 -10.33 -10.36
CA SER A 78 3.68 -11.36 -9.42
C SER A 78 3.73 -10.86 -7.99
N LEU A 79 2.76 -11.32 -7.20
CA LEU A 79 2.68 -11.11 -5.76
C LEU A 79 2.40 -12.46 -5.11
N ASP A 80 3.37 -12.95 -4.35
CA ASP A 80 3.23 -14.13 -3.50
C ASP A 80 3.16 -13.68 -2.04
N VAL A 81 2.17 -14.18 -1.32
CA VAL A 81 1.97 -13.84 0.09
C VAL A 81 2.61 -14.94 0.92
N GLY A 82 3.70 -14.58 1.59
CA GLY A 82 4.43 -15.51 2.44
C GLY A 82 3.76 -15.74 3.79
N ALA A 83 4.52 -16.34 4.71
CA ALA A 83 4.08 -16.50 6.10
C ALA A 83 3.89 -15.13 6.79
N VAL A 84 3.13 -15.13 7.90
CA VAL A 84 2.87 -13.99 8.83
C VAL A 84 3.34 -12.62 8.32
N SER A 85 2.52 -11.99 7.47
CA SER A 85 2.73 -10.61 6.99
C SER A 85 4.05 -10.38 6.23
N THR A 86 4.42 -11.28 5.32
CA THR A 86 5.52 -11.11 4.35
C THR A 86 4.99 -11.22 2.92
N VAL A 87 5.69 -10.60 1.97
CA VAL A 87 5.41 -10.75 0.53
C VAL A 87 6.71 -10.96 -0.25
N ALA A 88 6.65 -11.82 -1.26
CA ALA A 88 7.65 -11.90 -2.32
C ALA A 88 7.00 -11.39 -3.61
N ALA A 89 7.65 -10.50 -4.33
CA ALA A 89 7.05 -9.89 -5.51
C ALA A 89 8.07 -9.63 -6.62
N SER A 90 7.56 -9.58 -7.84
CA SER A 90 8.27 -9.09 -9.01
C SER A 90 7.39 -8.13 -9.80
N GLY A 91 8.01 -7.15 -10.44
CA GLY A 91 7.26 -6.13 -11.14
C GLY A 91 8.13 -5.04 -11.74
N THR A 92 7.48 -3.95 -12.14
CA THR A 92 8.15 -2.81 -12.77
C THR A 92 8.04 -1.57 -11.89
N VAL A 93 9.13 -0.81 -11.79
CA VAL A 93 9.16 0.46 -11.06
C VAL A 93 8.24 1.48 -11.75
N LEU A 94 7.27 2.02 -11.01
CA LEU A 94 6.38 3.10 -11.43
C LEU A 94 6.92 4.48 -11.05
N GLU A 95 7.52 4.58 -9.85
CA GLU A 95 8.02 5.82 -9.26
C GLU A 95 9.13 5.51 -8.26
N VAL A 96 10.06 6.44 -8.09
CA VAL A 96 11.13 6.38 -7.08
C VAL A 96 11.23 7.73 -6.39
N ASP A 97 11.29 7.70 -5.06
CA ASP A 97 11.34 8.88 -4.21
C ASP A 97 12.14 8.60 -2.94
N GLY A 98 13.36 9.13 -2.87
CA GLY A 98 14.28 8.89 -1.76
C GLY A 98 14.61 7.39 -1.59
N ARG A 99 14.06 6.77 -0.54
CA ARG A 99 14.24 5.35 -0.21
C ARG A 99 13.01 4.49 -0.55
N THR A 100 12.00 5.11 -1.13
CA THR A 100 10.75 4.45 -1.50
C THR A 100 10.70 4.28 -3.01
N ALA A 101 10.27 3.10 -3.45
CA ALA A 101 9.94 2.85 -4.85
C ALA A 101 8.54 2.26 -4.93
N VAL A 102 7.76 2.69 -5.91
CA VAL A 102 6.47 2.08 -6.20
C VAL A 102 6.67 1.03 -7.28
N ILE A 103 6.26 -0.20 -6.99
CA ILE A 103 6.41 -1.35 -7.89
C ILE A 103 5.02 -1.81 -8.34
N ASP A 104 4.82 -1.94 -9.64
CA ASP A 104 3.67 -2.63 -10.21
C ASP A 104 3.93 -4.14 -10.27
N ALA A 105 3.38 -4.86 -9.30
CA ALA A 105 3.45 -6.32 -9.19
C ALA A 105 2.14 -6.99 -9.65
N GLY A 106 1.37 -6.33 -10.52
CA GLY A 106 -0.04 -6.65 -10.81
C GLY A 106 -0.99 -5.92 -9.87
N VAL A 107 -0.46 -5.46 -8.73
CA VAL A 107 -1.01 -4.44 -7.85
C VAL A 107 0.13 -3.50 -7.43
N PRO A 108 -0.12 -2.19 -7.25
CA PRO A 108 0.90 -1.27 -6.78
C PRO A 108 1.31 -1.54 -5.34
N LEU A 109 2.63 -1.66 -5.12
CA LEU A 109 3.27 -1.81 -3.81
C LEU A 109 4.19 -0.61 -3.59
N VAL A 110 4.02 0.10 -2.48
CA VAL A 110 4.89 1.22 -2.10
C VAL A 110 6.01 0.66 -1.23
N VAL A 111 7.12 0.27 -1.82
CA VAL A 111 8.18 -0.47 -1.14
C VAL A 111 9.18 0.49 -0.50
N TYR A 112 9.46 0.31 0.78
CA TYR A 112 10.54 1.03 1.47
C TYR A 112 11.80 0.17 1.57
N SER A 113 12.95 0.73 1.20
CA SER A 113 14.26 0.07 1.28
C SER A 113 15.07 0.59 2.47
N LEU A 114 15.58 -0.32 3.30
CA LEU A 114 16.47 0.00 4.42
C LEU A 114 17.84 0.48 3.95
N GLU A 115 18.33 -0.06 2.84
CA GLU A 115 19.52 0.41 2.11
C GLU A 115 19.14 1.49 1.09
N PRO A 116 20.08 2.38 0.70
CA PRO A 116 19.85 3.32 -0.40
C PRO A 116 19.44 2.58 -1.67
N LEU A 117 18.48 3.14 -2.40
CA LEU A 117 18.08 2.58 -3.68
C LEU A 117 19.24 2.71 -4.69
N PRO A 118 19.50 1.69 -5.52
CA PRO A 118 20.51 1.78 -6.57
C PRO A 118 20.22 2.95 -7.52
N GLU A 119 21.23 3.70 -7.96
CA GLU A 119 21.04 4.88 -8.82
C GLU A 119 20.34 4.57 -10.15
N HIS A 120 20.50 3.35 -10.65
CA HIS A 120 19.88 2.87 -11.87
C HIS A 120 18.47 2.30 -11.66
N LEU A 121 17.96 2.28 -10.42
CA LEU A 121 16.57 1.94 -10.14
C LEU A 121 15.70 3.14 -10.52
N VAL A 122 15.18 3.13 -11.73
CA VAL A 122 14.33 4.20 -12.28
C VAL A 122 13.03 3.62 -12.83
N LYS A 123 12.06 4.49 -13.14
CA LYS A 123 10.79 4.08 -13.74
C LYS A 123 11.02 3.19 -14.99
N GLY A 124 10.27 2.09 -15.07
CA GLY A 124 10.38 1.10 -16.14
C GLY A 124 11.37 -0.04 -15.86
N VAL A 125 12.21 0.06 -14.82
CA VAL A 125 13.13 -1.01 -14.45
C VAL A 125 12.36 -2.16 -13.79
N ALA A 126 12.67 -3.40 -14.18
CA ALA A 126 12.14 -4.59 -13.56
C ALA A 126 12.86 -4.86 -12.23
N VAL A 127 12.13 -5.31 -11.22
CA VAL A 127 12.68 -5.69 -9.91
C VAL A 127 12.05 -6.97 -9.39
N ARG A 128 12.79 -7.67 -8.54
CA ARG A 128 12.27 -8.73 -7.67
C ARG A 128 12.73 -8.45 -6.24
N PHE A 129 11.89 -8.77 -5.26
CA PHE A 129 12.24 -8.62 -3.85
C PHE A 129 11.44 -9.58 -2.96
N GLU A 130 11.94 -9.74 -1.74
CA GLU A 130 11.24 -10.38 -0.62
C GLU A 130 11.22 -9.38 0.54
N SER A 131 10.06 -9.23 1.17
CA SER A 131 9.86 -8.27 2.26
C SER A 131 10.11 -8.88 3.63
N HIS A 132 10.48 -8.02 4.57
CA HIS A 132 10.38 -8.29 5.99
C HIS A 132 8.93 -8.24 6.46
N ALA A 133 8.67 -8.92 7.58
CA ALA A 133 7.44 -8.74 8.34
C ALA A 133 7.59 -7.59 9.36
N PRO A 134 6.49 -6.89 9.69
CA PRO A 134 5.20 -6.94 9.02
C PRO A 134 5.17 -6.06 7.76
N VAL A 135 4.40 -6.47 6.76
CA VAL A 135 3.95 -5.56 5.71
C VAL A 135 2.96 -4.57 6.32
N HIS A 136 3.20 -3.28 6.12
CA HIS A 136 2.32 -2.24 6.62
C HIS A 136 1.16 -1.98 5.65
N GLY A 137 -0.01 -1.68 6.21
CA GLY A 137 -1.19 -1.22 5.47
C GLY A 137 -1.58 0.18 5.92
N PHE A 138 -1.92 1.04 4.96
CA PHE A 138 -2.49 2.35 5.25
C PHE A 138 -3.86 2.50 4.60
N VAL A 139 -4.89 2.75 5.41
CA VAL A 139 -6.23 3.00 4.87
C VAL A 139 -6.28 4.38 4.23
N VAL A 140 -6.75 4.46 2.99
CA VAL A 140 -7.00 5.72 2.32
C VAL A 140 -8.46 6.12 2.57
N PRO A 141 -8.73 7.21 3.32
CA PRO A 141 -10.09 7.66 3.55
C PRO A 141 -10.81 7.91 2.24
N SER A 142 -12.03 7.39 2.11
CA SER A 142 -12.90 7.78 1.02
C SER A 142 -13.09 9.30 1.11
N GLN A 143 -12.87 10.01 0.00
CA GLN A 143 -13.35 11.38 -0.08
C GLN A 143 -14.88 11.26 -0.03
N GLN A 144 -15.47 11.40 1.14
CA GLN A 144 -16.90 11.61 1.26
C GLN A 144 -17.23 12.73 0.27
N ARG A 145 -17.96 12.40 -0.80
CA ARG A 145 -18.60 13.42 -1.62
C ARG A 145 -19.34 14.30 -0.63
N ARG A 146 -18.93 15.56 -0.50
CA ARG A 146 -19.75 16.61 0.11
C ARG A 146 -21.01 16.70 -0.74
N ASN A 147 -21.97 15.80 -0.48
CA ASN A 147 -23.33 15.97 -0.94
C ASN A 147 -23.87 17.16 -0.14
N ASN A 148 -23.59 18.36 -0.65
CA ASN A 148 -24.39 19.54 -0.40
C ASN A 148 -25.76 19.25 -1.01
N THR A 149 -26.59 18.48 -0.31
CA THR A 149 -28.03 18.64 -0.42
C THR A 149 -28.30 19.99 0.23
N ARG A 150 -28.19 21.07 -0.55
CA ARG A 150 -28.89 22.32 -0.22
C ARG A 150 -30.36 21.95 -0.22
N GLY A 151 -30.88 21.68 0.98
CA GLY A 151 -32.31 21.71 1.22
C GLY A 151 -32.82 23.02 0.66
N SER A 152 -33.71 22.90 -0.31
CA SER A 152 -34.68 23.92 -0.66
C SER A 152 -35.53 24.17 0.57
N ASP A 153 -35.12 25.13 1.39
CA ASP A 153 -35.98 25.87 2.30
C ASP A 153 -35.78 27.34 1.96
N ASP A 154 -36.63 27.82 1.05
CA ASP A 154 -37.19 29.15 1.14
C ASP A 154 -38.68 28.99 0.84
N ASP A 155 -39.43 28.81 1.92
CA ASP A 155 -40.85 29.09 2.01
C ASP A 155 -41.10 30.60 1.82
N ILE A 156 -42.20 30.91 1.12
CA ILE A 156 -43.18 32.01 1.27
C ILE A 156 -43.63 32.54 -0.10
#